data_AF-T2IZX3-F1
#
_entry.id   AF-T2IZX3-F1
#
_cell.length_a   1.000
_cell.length_b   1.000
_cell.length_c   1.000
_cell.angle_alpha   90.00
_cell.angle_beta   90.00
_cell.angle_gamma   90.00
#
_symmetry.space_group_name_H-M   'P 1'
#
loop_
_entity.id
_entity.type
_entity.pdbx_description
1 polymer ?
#
loop_
_entity_poly.entity_id
_entity_poly.type
_entity_poly.pdbx_seq_one_letter_code
_entity_poly.pdbx_strand_id
1 'polypeptide(L)' 'MVNVIRGTSDKPVSSKKLGEYFEARDDIEGTLYLGYPIIGTAQGGYQIDALLVSKQHGVIIFSYCRRH' A
#
# COMPACT_ATOMS: atom_id res chain seq x y z
N MET A 1 -8.25 -13.33 -3.90
CA MET A 1 -6.86 -13.38 -3.39
C MET A 1 -6.10 -12.13 -3.80
N VAL A 2 -5.49 -11.42 -2.85
CA VAL A 2 -4.73 -10.19 -3.11
C VAL A 2 -3.24 -10.50 -3.30
N ASN A 3 -2.64 -10.00 -4.38
CA ASN A 3 -1.21 -10.08 -4.62
C ASN A 3 -0.49 -8.92 -3.91
N VAL A 4 0.39 -9.21 -2.96
CA VAL A 4 1.09 -8.18 -2.17
C VAL A 4 2.52 -7.97 -2.68
N ILE A 5 2.77 -6.79 -3.26
CA ILE A 5 4.08 -6.35 -3.74
C ILE A 5 4.70 -5.42 -2.69
N ARG A 6 5.86 -5.80 -2.15
CA ARG A 6 6.56 -5.06 -1.08
C ARG A 6 7.78 -4.33 -1.64
N GLY A 7 7.77 -3.02 -1.55
CA GLY A 7 8.91 -2.14 -1.79
C GLY A 7 9.57 -1.65 -0.50
N THR A 8 10.41 -0.63 -0.61
CA THR A 8 11.09 0.00 0.53
C THR A 8 10.11 0.91 1.28
N SER A 9 9.91 0.69 2.57
CA SER A 9 8.99 1.48 3.40
C SER A 9 9.67 1.93 4.69
N ASP A 10 9.59 3.22 5.00
CA ASP A 10 10.10 3.84 6.24
C ASP A 10 9.28 3.50 7.49
N LYS A 11 8.21 2.70 7.33
CA LYS A 11 7.27 2.37 8.39
C LYS A 11 6.95 0.85 8.36
N PRO A 12 7.94 0.00 8.69
CA PRO A 12 7.89 -1.44 8.44
C PRO A 12 6.78 -2.18 9.20
N VAL A 13 6.43 -1.74 10.41
CA VAL A 13 5.40 -2.39 11.23
C VAL A 13 4.00 -2.22 10.64
N SER A 14 3.65 -1.00 10.22
CA SER A 14 2.35 -0.71 9.62
C SER A 14 2.20 -1.36 8.25
N SER A 15 3.23 -1.29 7.42
CA SER A 15 3.26 -1.98 6.12
C SER A 15 3.10 -3.49 6.25
N LYS A 16 3.77 -4.10 7.24
CA LYS A 16 3.66 -5.55 7.50
C LYS A 16 2.23 -5.94 7.88
N LYS A 17 1.63 -5.25 8.86
CA LYS A 17 0.25 -5.52 9.30
C LYS A 17 -0.77 -5.36 8.16
N LEU A 18 -0.59 -4.35 7.32
CA LEU A 18 -1.47 -4.13 6.17
C LEU A 18 -1.35 -5.26 5.15
N GLY A 19 -0.13 -5.70 4.84
CA GLY A 19 0.11 -6.84 3.96
C GLY A 19 -0.53 -8.12 4.50
N GLU A 20 -0.29 -8.45 5.77
CA GLU A 20 -0.86 -9.63 6.44
C GLU A 20 -2.40 -9.63 6.42
N TYR A 21 -3.01 -8.45 6.63
CA TYR A 21 -4.46 -8.30 6.57
C TYR A 21 -5.05 -8.65 5.19
N PHE A 22 -4.39 -8.24 4.11
CA PHE A 22 -4.86 -8.53 2.75
C PHE A 22 -4.46 -9.92 2.25
N GLU A 23 -3.35 -10.49 2.73
CA GLU A 23 -2.97 -11.88 2.43
C GLU A 23 -3.92 -12.90 3.06
N ALA A 24 -4.47 -12.59 4.24
CA ALA A 24 -5.42 -13.46 4.93
C ALA A 24 -6.86 -13.40 4.35
N ARG A 25 -7.09 -12.62 3.28
CA ARG A 25 -8.41 -12.36 2.71
C ARG A 25 -8.56 -12.94 1.32
N ASP A 26 -9.50 -13.87 1.19
CA ASP A 26 -9.87 -14.47 -0.10
C ASP A 26 -10.99 -13.70 -0.81
N ASP A 27 -11.73 -12.84 -0.10
CA ASP A 27 -12.89 -12.09 -0.58
C ASP A 27 -12.54 -10.90 -1.49
N ILE A 28 -11.26 -10.52 -1.53
CA ILE A 28 -10.76 -9.38 -2.30
C ILE A 28 -9.80 -9.87 -3.38
N GLU A 29 -9.98 -9.39 -4.61
CA GLU A 29 -9.07 -9.62 -5.73
C GLU A 29 -8.41 -8.33 -6.16
N GLY A 30 -7.08 -8.34 -6.25
CA GLY A 30 -6.31 -7.16 -6.66
C GLY A 30 -4.83 -7.26 -6.35
N THR A 31 -4.14 -6.14 -6.53
CA THR A 31 -2.72 -6.00 -6.21
C THR A 31 -2.55 -4.88 -5.18
N LEU A 32 -1.93 -5.21 -4.05
CA LEU A 32 -1.53 -4.26 -3.02
C LEU A 32 -0.05 -3.96 -3.16
N TYR A 33 0.28 -2.71 -3.44
CA TYR A 33 1.63 -2.18 -3.44
C TYR A 33 1.91 -1.55 -2.07
N LEU A 34 2.96 -1.99 -1.39
CA LEU A 34 3.41 -1.44 -0.11
C LEU A 34 4.75 -0.73 -0.33
N GLY A 35 4.88 0.52 0.09
CA GLY A 35 6.13 1.29 -0.07
C GLY A 35 6.48 1.59 -1.53
N TYR A 36 5.48 1.75 -2.41
CA TYR A 36 5.66 1.95 -3.84
C TYR A 36 4.46 2.70 -4.45
N PRO A 37 4.62 3.63 -5.41
CA PRO A 37 5.82 4.35 -5.84
C PRO A 37 5.95 5.74 -5.19
N ILE A 38 7.16 6.34 -5.30
CA ILE A 38 7.35 7.78 -5.14
C ILE A 38 6.60 8.46 -6.30
N ILE A 39 5.48 9.13 -6.03
CA ILE A 39 4.84 9.96 -7.06
C ILE A 39 5.68 11.23 -7.18
N GLY A 40 6.42 11.35 -8.29
CA GLY A 40 7.15 12.58 -8.61
C GLY A 40 6.16 13.72 -8.83
N THR A 41 6.07 14.64 -7.88
CA THR A 41 5.33 15.90 -8.05
C THR A 41 6.32 17.04 -8.32
N ALA A 42 5.84 18.17 -8.83
CA ALA A 42 6.67 19.37 -9.00
C ALA A 42 7.29 19.89 -7.68
N GLN A 43 6.78 19.44 -6.53
CA GLN A 43 7.26 19.78 -5.19
C GLN A 43 8.15 18.69 -4.56
N GLY A 44 8.47 17.63 -5.30
CA GLY A 44 9.25 16.48 -4.82
C GLY A 44 8.48 15.18 -4.81
N GLY A 45 9.17 14.10 -4.47
CA GLY A 45 8.59 12.77 -4.40
C GLY A 45 7.61 12.63 -3.23
N TYR A 46 6.31 12.47 -3.51
CA TYR A 46 5.34 12.14 -2.46
C TYR A 46 5.34 10.62 -2.27
N GLN A 47 5.78 10.19 -1.11
CA GLN A 47 5.81 8.77 -0.76
C GLN A 47 4.43 8.34 -0.26
N ILE A 48 3.77 7.49 -1.03
CA ILE A 48 2.54 6.83 -0.63
C ILE A 48 2.92 5.55 0.13
N ASP A 49 2.22 5.28 1.22
CA ASP A 49 2.55 4.12 2.03
C ASP A 49 2.03 2.81 1.43
N ALA A 50 0.81 2.81 0.87
CA ALA A 50 0.30 1.69 0.10
C ALA A 50 -0.75 2.08 -0.96
N LEU A 51 -0.88 1.25 -2.00
CA LEU A 51 -1.87 1.39 -3.07
C LEU A 51 -2.53 0.02 -3.32
N LEU A 52 -3.85 -0.07 -3.20
CA LEU A 52 -4.61 -1.24 -3.61
C LEU A 52 -5.29 -0.96 -4.95
N VAL A 53 -5.03 -1.81 -5.93
CA VAL A 53 -5.69 -1.82 -7.23
C VAL A 53 -6.55 -3.07 -7.32
N SER A 54 -7.88 -2.91 -7.32
CA SER A 54 -8.86 -3.99 -7.33
C SER A 54 -9.97 -3.68 -8.32
N LYS A 55 -10.47 -4.69 -9.04
CA LYS A 55 -11.66 -4.50 -9.89
C LYS A 55 -12.93 -4.21 -9.07
N GLN A 56 -13.01 -4.77 -7.86
CA GLN A 56 -14.18 -4.63 -6.98
C GLN A 56 -14.24 -3.24 -6.34
N HIS A 57 -13.08 -2.65 -6.02
CA HIS A 57 -12.98 -1.44 -5.21
C HIS A 57 -12.33 -0.25 -5.94
N GLY A 58 -11.86 -0.45 -7.17
CA GLY A 58 -11.10 0.55 -7.91
C GLY A 58 -9.68 0.73 -7.36
N VAL A 59 -9.28 1.98 -7.17
CA VAL A 59 -7.94 2.35 -6.67
C VAL A 59 -8.07 3.00 -5.30
N ILE A 60 -7.44 2.39 -4.29
CA ILE A 60 -7.45 2.87 -2.91
C ILE A 60 -6.02 3.22 -2.49
N ILE A 61 -5.84 4.42 -1.95
CA ILE A 61 -4.57 4.90 -1.41
C ILE A 61 -4.61 4.82 0.11
N PHE A 62 -3.58 4.22 0.71
CA PHE A 62 -3.35 4.24 2.15
C PHE A 62 -2.20 5.19 2.47
N SER A 63 -2.49 6.17 3.32
CA SER A 63 -1.50 7.06 3.92
C SER A 63 -1.71 7.00 5.42
N TYR A 64 -0.68 6.62 6.17
CA TYR A 64 -0.74 6.52 7.61
C TYR A 64 0.26 7.47 8.28
N CYS A 65 -0.23 8.21 9.26
CA CYS A 65 0.54 9.23 9.96
C CYS A 65 1.61 8.56 10.84
N ARG A 66 2.86 9.04 10.74
CA ARG A 66 3.93 8.68 11.69
C ARG A 66 3.76 9.58 12.92
N ARG A 67 3.22 9.06 14.02
CA ARG A 67 3.27 9.79 15.30
C ARG A 67 4.73 9.81 15.77
N HIS A 68 5.28 11.01 15.89
CA HIS A 68 6.53 11.29 16.62
C HIS A 68 6.29 11.19 18.12
#